data_AF-A0A956ZFW8-F1
#
_entry.id   AF-A0A956ZFW8-F1
#
_cell.length_a   1.000
_cell.length_b   1.000
_cell.length_c   1.000
_cell.angle_alpha   90.00
_cell.angle_beta   90.00
_cell.angle_gamma   90.00
#
_symmetry.space_group_name_H-M   'P 1'
#
loop_
_entity.id
_entity.type
_entity.pdbx_description
1 polymer ?
#
loop_
_entity_poly.entity_id
_entity_poly.type
_entity_poly.pdbx_seq_one_letter_code
_entity_poly.pdbx_strand_id
1 'polypeptide(L)'
;MRPPLATKLTFVTQCLICFYLLTMNLTASAETKEVLDPHQFFGQAKAGYVAAQKVPEICDKLFCYCGCDRTDCHGSLLECFTSDHGVDCHICQEEALLALKMHRKKKSLAEIQKYIDKRYEHEYPFQVESETLKKYKAERLWKDSSDKDKNKEKPSSPKKESGEKKNSSCCSGKKSESP
;
A
#
# COMPACT_ATOMS: atom_id res chain seq x y z
N MET A 1 72.63 9.61 -14.35
CA MET A 1 71.54 8.62 -14.56
C MET A 1 70.68 8.60 -13.30
N ARG A 2 69.38 8.94 -13.40
CA ARG A 2 68.41 8.93 -12.29
C ARG A 2 67.37 7.83 -12.56
N PRO A 3 67.00 6.97 -11.61
CA PRO A 3 65.93 5.99 -11.81
C PRO A 3 64.55 6.65 -11.71
N PRO A 4 63.51 6.07 -12.35
CA PRO A 4 62.16 6.64 -12.35
C PRO A 4 61.46 6.45 -11.00
N LEU A 5 60.71 7.49 -10.62
CA LEU A 5 59.91 7.57 -9.42
C LEU A 5 58.70 6.62 -9.56
N ALA A 6 58.75 5.48 -8.87
CA ALA A 6 57.65 4.52 -8.85
C ALA A 6 56.46 5.07 -8.07
N THR A 7 55.32 5.03 -8.76
CA THR A 7 53.99 5.49 -8.40
C THR A 7 53.46 4.83 -7.13
N LYS A 8 53.40 5.57 -6.01
CA LYS A 8 52.60 5.21 -4.82
C LYS A 8 51.18 5.75 -4.96
N LEU A 9 50.45 5.32 -6.00
CA LEU A 9 49.03 5.63 -6.14
C LEU A 9 48.21 4.61 -5.32
N THR A 10 48.16 4.90 -4.03
CA THR A 10 46.95 4.90 -3.20
C THR A 10 46.00 3.69 -3.29
N PHE A 11 46.37 2.61 -2.60
CA PHE A 11 45.44 1.52 -2.21
C PHE A 11 44.14 2.05 -1.55
N VAL A 12 44.22 3.20 -0.87
CA VAL A 12 43.09 3.87 -0.20
C VAL A 12 42.07 4.44 -1.20
N THR A 13 42.52 4.96 -2.34
CA THR A 13 41.59 5.53 -3.34
C THR A 13 40.83 4.44 -4.09
N GLN A 14 41.44 3.27 -4.31
CA GLN A 14 40.77 2.14 -4.94
C GLN A 14 39.64 1.57 -4.06
N CYS A 15 39.84 1.51 -2.73
CA CYS A 15 38.79 1.09 -1.79
C CYS A 15 37.64 2.10 -1.71
N LEU A 16 37.91 3.41 -1.71
CA LEU A 16 36.87 4.44 -1.68
C LEU A 16 36.05 4.46 -2.98
N ILE A 17 36.68 4.22 -4.13
CA ILE A 17 35.99 4.07 -5.42
C ILE A 17 35.11 2.81 -5.42
N CYS A 18 35.59 1.67 -4.92
CA CYS A 18 34.78 0.46 -4.80
C CYS A 18 33.60 0.62 -3.82
N PHE A 19 33.79 1.32 -2.69
CA PHE A 19 32.70 1.60 -1.75
C PHE A 19 31.65 2.55 -2.36
N TYR A 20 32.10 3.56 -3.13
CA TYR A 20 31.20 4.49 -3.83
C TYR A 20 30.44 3.83 -4.99
N LEU A 21 31.07 2.91 -5.72
CA LEU A 21 30.40 2.15 -6.79
C LEU A 21 29.44 1.08 -6.25
N LEU A 22 29.66 0.57 -5.03
CA LEU A 22 28.76 -0.39 -4.39
C LEU A 22 27.46 0.27 -3.89
N THR A 23 27.49 1.56 -3.49
CA THR A 23 26.28 2.27 -3.06
C THR A 23 25.39 2.75 -4.21
N MET A 24 25.90 2.82 -5.45
CA MET A 24 25.16 3.32 -6.62
C MET A 24 24.32 2.28 -7.36
N ASN A 25 24.43 0.98 -7.03
CA ASN A 25 23.72 -0.10 -7.74
C ASN A 25 22.49 -0.68 -7.00
N LEU A 26 22.01 -0.01 -5.95
CA LEU A 26 20.83 -0.48 -5.20
C LEU A 26 19.54 0.19 -5.67
N THR A 27 19.24 0.11 -6.97
CA THR A 27 17.90 0.41 -7.49
C THR A 27 17.30 -0.87 -8.06
N ALA A 28 16.78 -1.72 -7.17
CA ALA A 28 15.93 -2.83 -7.56
C ALA A 28 14.62 -2.24 -8.14
N SER A 29 14.48 -2.31 -9.47
CA SER A 29 13.26 -1.89 -10.16
C SER A 29 12.20 -2.98 -9.95
N ALA A 30 11.40 -2.84 -8.91
CA ALA A 30 10.15 -3.59 -8.81
C ALA A 30 9.24 -3.13 -9.97
N GLU A 31 8.63 -4.07 -10.69
CA GLU A 31 7.62 -3.79 -11.71
C GLU A 31 6.48 -2.98 -11.05
N THR A 32 6.42 -1.68 -11.35
CA THR A 32 5.49 -0.77 -10.65
C THR A 32 4.13 -0.82 -11.31
N LYS A 33 3.09 -1.21 -10.55
CA LYS A 33 1.69 -1.01 -10.96
C LYS A 33 1.45 0.48 -11.19
N GLU A 34 1.24 0.88 -12.45
CA GLU A 34 1.12 2.29 -12.82
C GLU A 34 -0.33 2.78 -12.64
N VAL A 35 -0.49 3.94 -12.02
CA VAL A 35 -1.78 4.62 -11.83
C VAL A 35 -2.27 5.16 -13.17
N LEU A 36 -3.56 4.98 -13.49
CA LEU A 36 -4.16 5.54 -14.71
C LEU A 36 -3.99 7.07 -14.77
N ASP A 37 -3.90 7.62 -15.99
CA ASP A 37 -3.65 9.04 -16.19
C ASP A 37 -4.76 9.91 -15.55
N PRO A 38 -4.45 10.71 -14.52
CA PRO A 38 -5.45 11.53 -13.84
C PRO A 38 -6.10 12.58 -14.75
N HIS A 39 -5.53 12.90 -15.92
CA HIS A 39 -6.13 13.82 -16.87
C HIS A 39 -7.41 13.28 -17.54
N GLN A 40 -7.66 11.97 -17.44
CA GLN A 40 -8.87 11.32 -17.94
C GLN A 40 -10.09 11.55 -17.03
N PHE A 41 -9.89 12.03 -15.80
CA PHE A 41 -10.93 12.18 -14.79
C PHE A 41 -11.13 13.64 -14.36
N PHE A 42 -12.21 13.89 -13.61
CA PHE A 42 -12.56 15.22 -13.08
C PHE A 42 -12.93 15.15 -11.60
N GLY A 43 -13.05 16.30 -10.93
CA GLY A 43 -13.53 16.38 -9.55
C GLY A 43 -12.72 15.56 -8.54
N GLN A 44 -13.42 14.86 -7.63
CA GLN A 44 -12.79 14.04 -6.60
C GLN A 44 -12.09 12.80 -7.15
N ALA A 45 -12.62 12.20 -8.22
CA ALA A 45 -11.94 11.11 -8.92
C ALA A 45 -10.53 11.55 -9.35
N LYS A 46 -10.43 12.66 -10.10
CA LYS A 46 -9.13 13.23 -10.48
C LYS A 46 -8.21 13.46 -9.29
N ALA A 47 -8.74 14.02 -8.19
CA ALA A 47 -7.96 14.27 -6.99
C ALA A 47 -7.41 12.97 -6.36
N GLY A 48 -8.20 11.90 -6.35
CA GLY A 48 -7.80 10.55 -5.92
C GLY A 48 -6.68 9.97 -6.80
N TYR A 49 -6.84 9.95 -8.13
CA TYR A 49 -5.81 9.47 -9.06
C TYR A 49 -4.51 10.28 -8.95
N VAL A 50 -4.59 11.61 -8.85
CA VAL A 50 -3.41 12.46 -8.60
C VAL A 50 -2.75 12.12 -7.26
N ALA A 51 -3.55 11.80 -6.23
CA ALA A 51 -3.01 11.44 -4.93
C ALA A 51 -2.26 10.10 -4.99
N ALA A 52 -2.88 9.08 -5.56
CA ALA A 52 -2.27 7.77 -5.74
C ALA A 52 -0.99 7.84 -6.60
N GLN A 53 -0.99 8.63 -7.68
CA GLN A 53 0.18 8.83 -8.54
C GLN A 53 1.35 9.52 -7.81
N LYS A 54 1.07 10.32 -6.77
CA LYS A 54 2.11 11.02 -5.99
C LYS A 54 2.75 10.20 -4.89
N VAL A 55 2.07 9.15 -4.41
CA VAL A 55 2.55 8.27 -3.34
C VAL A 55 2.22 6.80 -3.63
N PRO A 56 2.55 6.27 -4.82
CA PRO A 56 2.16 4.93 -5.23
C PRO A 56 2.70 3.85 -4.28
N GLU A 57 3.91 4.04 -3.76
CA GLU A 57 4.55 3.15 -2.80
C GLU A 57 3.83 3.10 -1.44
N ILE A 58 3.13 4.17 -1.07
CA ILE A 58 2.30 4.21 0.15
C ILE A 58 0.96 3.56 -0.12
N CYS A 59 0.30 3.92 -1.23
CA CYS A 59 -0.98 3.31 -1.63
C CYS A 59 -0.87 1.79 -1.83
N ASP A 60 0.27 1.27 -2.30
CA ASP A 60 0.51 -0.17 -2.41
C ASP A 60 0.60 -0.88 -1.03
N LYS A 61 0.91 -0.13 0.03
CA LYS A 61 1.02 -0.63 1.40
C LYS A 61 -0.20 -0.33 2.25
N LEU A 62 -1.29 0.13 1.64
CA LEU A 62 -2.57 0.38 2.28
C LEU A 62 -3.62 -0.59 1.77
N PHE A 63 -4.50 -1.02 2.66
CA PHE A 63 -5.73 -1.73 2.30
C PHE A 63 -6.84 -0.72 2.03
N CYS A 64 -7.71 -1.03 1.06
CA CYS A 64 -8.89 -0.22 0.80
C CYS A 64 -10.12 -0.83 1.47
N TYR A 65 -10.76 -0.08 2.34
CA TYR A 65 -11.88 -0.58 3.14
C TYR A 65 -13.23 -0.53 2.43
N CYS A 66 -13.30 -0.15 1.15
CA CYS A 66 -14.55 -0.16 0.38
C CYS A 66 -15.08 -1.58 0.09
N GLY A 67 -14.26 -2.62 0.25
CA GLY A 67 -14.62 -4.01 -0.03
C GLY A 67 -14.25 -4.50 -1.45
N CYS A 68 -13.49 -3.71 -2.21
CA CYS A 68 -13.04 -4.06 -3.57
C CYS A 68 -12.13 -5.30 -3.61
N ASP A 69 -11.53 -5.67 -2.48
CA ASP A 69 -10.76 -6.89 -2.33
C ASP A 69 -11.60 -8.17 -2.55
N ARG A 70 -12.92 -8.11 -2.33
CA ARG A 70 -13.83 -9.24 -2.62
C ARG A 70 -14.60 -9.09 -3.92
N THR A 71 -14.95 -7.85 -4.30
CA THR A 71 -15.76 -7.60 -5.51
C THR A 71 -14.92 -7.56 -6.77
N ASP A 72 -13.73 -6.94 -6.70
CA ASP A 72 -12.85 -6.67 -7.85
C ASP A 72 -11.47 -7.32 -7.72
N CYS A 73 -11.24 -7.98 -6.58
CA CYS A 73 -10.02 -8.72 -6.27
C CYS A 73 -8.77 -7.84 -6.13
N HIS A 74 -8.96 -6.61 -5.67
CA HIS A 74 -7.86 -5.70 -5.40
C HIS A 74 -7.05 -6.11 -4.18
N GLY A 75 -5.72 -6.13 -4.32
CA GLY A 75 -4.78 -6.45 -3.25
C GLY A 75 -4.40 -5.26 -2.36
N SER A 76 -4.47 -4.04 -2.87
CA SER A 76 -4.08 -2.81 -2.18
C SER A 76 -4.89 -1.62 -2.69
N LEU A 77 -4.82 -0.49 -1.96
CA LEU A 77 -5.45 0.76 -2.37
C LEU A 77 -4.92 1.24 -3.73
N LEU A 78 -3.67 0.94 -4.09
CA LEU A 78 -3.11 1.32 -5.39
C LEU A 78 -3.88 0.70 -6.56
N GLU A 79 -4.35 -0.54 -6.43
CA GLU A 79 -5.07 -1.24 -7.51
C GLU A 79 -6.43 -0.60 -7.84
N CYS A 80 -7.03 0.13 -6.89
CA CYS A 80 -8.21 0.94 -7.15
C CYS A 80 -7.95 2.06 -8.18
N PHE A 81 -6.68 2.47 -8.34
CA PHE A 81 -6.26 3.54 -9.24
C PHE A 81 -5.48 3.03 -10.45
N THR A 82 -5.20 1.72 -10.54
CA THR A 82 -4.75 1.07 -11.79
C THR A 82 -5.91 0.51 -12.61
N SER A 83 -7.13 0.61 -12.08
CA SER A 83 -8.41 0.37 -12.73
C SER A 83 -9.27 1.64 -12.68
N ASP A 84 -10.48 1.58 -13.22
CA ASP A 84 -11.50 2.64 -13.14
C ASP A 84 -12.31 2.63 -11.83
N HIS A 85 -12.02 1.70 -10.90
CA HIS A 85 -12.76 1.59 -9.64
C HIS A 85 -12.75 2.90 -8.81
N GLY A 86 -11.62 3.61 -8.82
CA GLY A 86 -11.46 4.89 -8.13
C GLY A 86 -12.32 6.03 -8.69
N VAL A 87 -12.98 5.86 -9.84
CA VAL A 87 -13.83 6.90 -10.45
C VAL A 87 -15.06 7.21 -9.61
N ASP A 88 -15.77 6.19 -9.13
CA ASP A 88 -17.05 6.33 -8.42
C ASP A 88 -16.99 5.91 -6.94
N CYS A 89 -15.81 5.54 -6.44
CA CYS A 89 -15.63 5.12 -5.05
C CYS A 89 -15.04 6.22 -4.16
N HIS A 90 -15.90 6.87 -3.38
CA HIS A 90 -15.50 7.95 -2.47
C HIS A 90 -14.51 7.47 -1.38
N ILE A 91 -14.62 6.24 -0.88
CA ILE A 91 -13.68 5.67 0.11
C ILE A 91 -12.28 5.59 -0.49
N CYS A 92 -12.13 5.01 -1.69
CA CYS A 92 -10.83 4.94 -2.37
C CYS A 92 -10.21 6.33 -2.53
N GLN A 93 -11.00 7.29 -3.03
CA GLN A 93 -10.58 8.66 -3.26
C GLN A 93 -10.09 9.33 -1.97
N GLU A 94 -10.85 9.21 -0.88
CA GLU A 94 -10.49 9.81 0.41
C GLU A 94 -9.27 9.14 1.06
N GLU A 95 -9.16 7.81 1.03
CA GLU A 95 -8.01 7.08 1.57
C GLU A 95 -6.72 7.52 0.88
N ALA A 96 -6.72 7.65 -0.45
CA ALA A 96 -5.55 8.13 -1.21
C ALA A 96 -5.21 9.59 -0.90
N LEU A 97 -6.22 10.46 -0.82
CA LEU A 97 -6.02 11.86 -0.45
C LEU A 97 -5.45 12.01 0.96
N LEU A 98 -5.91 11.20 1.91
CA LEU A 98 -5.40 11.16 3.29
C LEU A 98 -3.97 10.62 3.34
N ALA A 99 -3.67 9.56 2.59
CA ALA A 99 -2.31 9.02 2.47
C ALA A 99 -1.33 10.10 1.99
N LEU A 100 -1.65 10.80 0.90
CA LEU A 100 -0.84 11.92 0.39
C LEU A 100 -0.73 13.06 1.42
N LYS A 101 -1.84 13.44 2.05
CA LYS A 101 -1.86 14.51 3.07
C LYS A 101 -0.95 14.19 4.25
N MET A 102 -0.96 12.93 4.72
CA MET A 102 -0.12 12.50 5.83
C MET A 102 1.34 12.35 5.42
N HIS A 103 1.61 11.83 4.23
CA HIS A 103 2.96 11.76 3.67
C HIS A 103 3.59 13.16 3.57
N ARG A 104 2.84 14.16 3.09
CA ARG A 104 3.29 15.58 3.07
C ARG A 104 3.59 16.14 4.46
N LYS A 105 2.94 15.62 5.50
CA LYS A 105 3.22 15.92 6.91
C LYS A 105 4.39 15.10 7.48
N LYS A 106 5.13 14.39 6.63
CA LYS A 106 6.27 13.53 6.99
C LYS A 106 5.90 12.43 8.00
N LYS A 107 4.66 11.95 7.95
CA LYS A 107 4.21 10.82 8.76
C LYS A 107 4.83 9.53 8.24
N SER A 108 5.18 8.64 9.16
CA SER A 108 5.71 7.31 8.84
C SER A 108 4.62 6.42 8.24
N LEU A 109 5.00 5.41 7.45
CA LEU A 109 4.05 4.46 6.87
C LEU A 109 3.18 3.77 7.94
N ALA A 110 3.77 3.41 9.10
CA ALA A 110 3.02 2.83 10.21
C ALA A 110 1.97 3.78 10.79
N GLU A 111 2.27 5.09 10.89
CA GLU A 111 1.28 6.09 11.30
C GLU A 111 0.16 6.28 10.26
N ILE A 112 0.50 6.21 8.96
CA ILE A 112 -0.47 6.32 7.88
C ILE A 112 -1.42 5.11 7.88
N GLN A 113 -0.88 3.88 7.91
CA GLN A 113 -1.66 2.65 8.02
C GLN A 113 -2.58 2.70 9.24
N LYS A 114 -2.05 3.06 10.42
CA LYS A 114 -2.85 3.17 11.64
C LYS A 114 -4.00 4.16 11.52
N TYR A 115 -3.74 5.32 10.91
CA TYR A 115 -4.76 6.35 10.78
C TYR A 115 -5.88 5.93 9.82
N ILE A 116 -5.52 5.38 8.66
CA ILE A 116 -6.49 4.92 7.65
C ILE A 116 -7.28 3.73 8.19
N ASP A 117 -6.61 2.73 8.75
CA ASP A 117 -7.27 1.54 9.32
C ASP A 117 -8.30 1.94 10.38
N LYS A 118 -7.93 2.76 11.38
CA LYS A 118 -8.88 3.18 12.42
C LYS A 118 -10.01 4.05 11.88
N ARG A 119 -9.77 4.76 10.78
CA ARG A 119 -10.77 5.64 10.17
C ARG A 119 -11.77 4.87 9.32
N TYR A 120 -11.39 3.80 8.65
CA TYR A 120 -12.24 3.13 7.65
C TYR A 120 -12.57 1.67 7.97
N GLU A 121 -11.98 1.05 9.00
CA GLU A 121 -12.26 -0.37 9.31
C GLU A 121 -13.75 -0.71 9.51
N HIS A 122 -14.54 0.27 9.97
CA HIS A 122 -15.99 0.12 10.17
C HIS A 122 -16.81 0.27 8.88
N GLU A 123 -16.22 0.80 7.81
CA GLU A 123 -16.85 0.92 6.49
C GLU A 123 -16.77 -0.38 5.69
N TYR A 124 -15.96 -1.34 6.14
CA TYR A 124 -15.83 -2.64 5.46
C TYR A 124 -17.17 -3.37 5.43
N PRO A 125 -17.73 -3.64 4.23
CA PRO A 125 -19.14 -4.04 4.12
C PRO A 125 -19.40 -5.51 4.41
N PHE A 126 -18.35 -6.31 4.66
CA PHE A 126 -18.48 -7.75 4.84
C PHE A 126 -18.27 -8.18 6.30
N GLN A 127 -19.16 -9.05 6.78
CA GLN A 127 -19.07 -9.61 8.13
C GLN A 127 -17.85 -10.50 8.34
N VAL A 128 -17.36 -11.13 7.27
CA VAL A 128 -16.21 -12.02 7.30
C VAL A 128 -15.08 -11.34 6.54
N GLU A 129 -13.94 -11.19 7.22
CA GLU A 129 -12.72 -10.66 6.62
C GLU A 129 -12.27 -11.54 5.45
N SER A 130 -11.84 -10.91 4.37
CA SER A 130 -11.22 -11.60 3.25
C SER A 130 -9.82 -12.09 3.60
N GLU A 131 -9.28 -12.97 2.75
CA GLU A 131 -7.87 -13.37 2.87
C GLU A 131 -6.92 -12.19 2.61
N THR A 132 -7.27 -11.26 1.71
CA THR A 132 -6.49 -10.04 1.46
C THR A 132 -6.41 -9.17 2.70
N LEU A 133 -7.54 -8.93 3.39
CA LEU A 133 -7.58 -8.15 4.62
C LEU A 133 -6.80 -8.83 5.75
N LYS A 134 -6.95 -10.15 5.92
CA LYS A 134 -6.18 -10.92 6.90
C LYS A 134 -4.68 -10.82 6.65
N LYS A 135 -4.25 -10.99 5.40
CA LYS A 135 -2.86 -10.86 4.97
C LYS A 135 -2.33 -9.45 5.28
N TYR A 136 -3.06 -8.42 4.86
CA TYR A 136 -2.71 -7.03 5.16
C TYR A 136 -2.54 -6.79 6.67
N LYS A 137 -3.48 -7.26 7.50
CA LYS A 137 -3.41 -7.11 8.97
C LYS A 137 -2.21 -7.83 9.60
N ALA A 138 -1.77 -8.94 9.02
CA ALA A 138 -0.58 -9.66 9.47
C ALA A 138 0.73 -8.93 9.09
N GLU A 139 0.74 -8.26 7.95
CA GLU A 139 1.94 -7.64 7.36
C GLU A 139 2.08 -6.14 7.69
N ARG A 140 1.01 -5.45 8.12
CA ARG A 140 1.03 -4.02 8.44
C ARG A 140 2.00 -3.70 9.59
N LEU A 141 2.50 -2.47 9.59
CA LEU A 141 3.60 -2.02 10.44
C LEU A 141 3.17 -1.55 11.84
N TRP A 142 1.86 -1.51 12.12
CA TRP A 142 1.35 -1.04 13.39
C TRP A 142 0.56 -2.14 14.14
N LYS A 143 0.70 -2.13 15.46
CA LYS A 143 -0.03 -3.00 16.39
C LYS A 143 -0.66 -2.12 17.46
N ASP A 144 -1.83 -2.50 17.96
CA ASP A 144 -2.36 -1.83 19.14
C ASP A 144 -1.50 -2.20 20.35
N SER A 145 -1.27 -1.25 21.24
CA SER A 145 -0.60 -1.47 22.52
C SER A 145 -1.39 -2.39 23.47
N SER A 146 -2.54 -2.93 23.03
CA SER A 146 -3.37 -3.89 23.75
C SER A 146 -2.94 -5.35 23.60
N ASP A 147 -1.94 -5.67 22.76
CA ASP A 147 -1.48 -7.06 22.55
C ASP A 147 -0.72 -7.69 23.74
N LYS A 148 -0.65 -7.01 24.91
CA LYS A 148 -0.22 -7.63 26.18
C LYS A 148 -1.34 -7.96 27.16
N ASP A 149 -2.57 -7.54 26.90
CA ASP A 149 -3.70 -7.85 27.76
C ASP A 149 -4.97 -7.83 26.92
N LYS A 150 -5.46 -9.01 26.52
CA LYS A 150 -6.89 -9.39 26.48
C LYS A 150 -7.10 -10.70 25.71
N ASN A 151 -6.95 -11.79 26.44
CA ASN A 151 -8.03 -12.77 26.46
C ASN A 151 -9.19 -12.11 27.23
N LYS A 152 -10.25 -11.65 26.55
CA LYS A 152 -11.61 -11.49 27.09
C LYS A 152 -12.58 -10.94 26.03
N GLU A 153 -13.73 -11.59 25.98
CA GLU A 153 -14.78 -11.50 24.99
C GLU A 153 -15.49 -10.13 24.88
N LYS A 154 -16.11 -10.01 23.70
CA LYS A 154 -17.10 -9.06 23.18
C LYS A 154 -18.19 -8.63 24.19
N PRO A 155 -18.84 -7.47 23.93
CA PRO A 155 -20.30 -7.55 23.78
C PRO A 155 -20.87 -6.80 22.57
N SER A 156 -21.98 -7.39 22.11
CA SER A 156 -22.93 -7.10 21.04
C SER A 156 -23.79 -5.84 21.23
N SER A 157 -24.47 -5.39 20.16
CA SER A 157 -25.92 -5.03 20.05
C SER A 157 -26.28 -4.65 18.57
N PRO A 158 -27.56 -4.46 18.12
CA PRO A 158 -28.32 -5.50 17.40
C PRO A 158 -28.89 -5.13 16.00
N LYS A 159 -29.15 -6.19 15.21
CA LYS A 159 -30.18 -6.42 14.16
C LYS A 159 -30.32 -5.48 12.95
N LYS A 160 -30.20 -6.08 11.75
CA LYS A 160 -31.38 -6.51 10.97
C LYS A 160 -31.01 -7.63 9.99
N GLU A 161 -31.88 -8.62 9.88
CA GLU A 161 -31.68 -9.88 9.17
C GLU A 161 -32.60 -9.94 7.95
N SER A 162 -32.01 -10.17 6.77
CA SER A 162 -32.56 -10.78 5.55
C SER A 162 -31.45 -10.67 4.49
N GLY A 163 -30.95 -11.68 3.81
CA GLY A 163 -31.17 -13.11 3.76
C GLY A 163 -30.09 -13.69 2.83
N GLU A 164 -29.93 -15.01 2.86
CA GLU A 164 -29.13 -15.85 1.96
C GLU A 164 -27.60 -15.63 1.94
N LYS A 165 -26.89 -16.48 2.68
CA LYS A 165 -25.45 -16.71 2.57
C LYS A 165 -25.13 -17.26 1.17
N LYS A 166 -24.65 -16.40 0.27
CA LYS A 166 -23.77 -16.83 -0.83
C LYS A 166 -22.35 -16.38 -0.53
N ASN A 167 -21.65 -17.24 0.21
CA ASN A 167 -20.20 -17.29 0.20
C ASN A 167 -19.79 -17.72 -1.22
N SER A 168 -19.66 -16.76 -2.12
CA SER A 168 -18.92 -16.92 -3.36
C SER A 168 -17.80 -15.89 -3.31
N SER A 169 -16.60 -16.33 -2.95
CA SER A 169 -15.41 -15.52 -3.17
C SER A 169 -15.19 -15.46 -4.68
N CYS A 170 -15.52 -14.32 -5.30
CA CYS A 170 -15.37 -14.08 -6.74
C CYS A 170 -13.89 -14.18 -7.19
N CYS A 171 -12.95 -14.06 -6.27
CA CYS A 171 -11.51 -13.94 -6.55
C CYS A 171 -10.75 -15.25 -6.67
N SER A 172 -11.46 -16.37 -6.86
CA SER A 172 -10.85 -17.68 -7.06
C SER A 172 -10.26 -17.76 -8.48
N GLY A 173 -9.00 -17.36 -8.68
CA GLY A 173 -8.25 -17.79 -9.88
C GLY A 173 -7.32 -16.83 -10.61
N LYS A 174 -7.11 -15.56 -10.20
CA LYS A 174 -6.11 -14.71 -10.89
C LYS A 174 -4.72 -14.88 -10.29
N LYS A 175 -4.00 -15.94 -10.68
CA LYS A 175 -2.54 -15.86 -10.71
C LYS A 175 -2.20 -14.86 -11.81
N SER A 176 -1.42 -13.84 -11.48
CA SER A 176 -0.75 -12.98 -12.45
C SER A 176 0.14 -13.85 -13.34
N GLU A 177 -0.36 -14.26 -14.49
CA GLU A 177 0.48 -14.71 -15.60
C GLU A 177 0.83 -13.46 -16.42
N SER A 178 2.05 -12.97 -16.24
CA SER A 178 2.65 -11.92 -17.05
C SER A 178 3.17 -12.54 -18.38
N PRO A 179 2.96 -11.89 -19.55
CA PRO A 179 3.65 -12.26 -20.78
C PRO A 179 5.14 -11.90 -20.78
#